data_AF-A0A2D9SYD1-F1
#
_entry.id   AF-A0A2D9SYD1-F1
#
_cell.length_a   1.000
_cell.length_b   1.000
_cell.length_c   1.000
_cell.angle_alpha   90.00
_cell.angle_beta   90.00
_cell.angle_gamma   90.00
#
_symmetry.space_group_name_H-M   'P 1'
#
loop_
_entity.id
_entity.type
_entity.pdbx_description
1 polymer ?
#
loop_
_entity_poly.entity_id
_entity_poly.type
_entity_poly.pdbx_seq_one_letter_code
_entity_poly.pdbx_strand_id
1 'polypeptide(L)'
;MVLLFLAGCAEPQRPPPEAPALHERPTDSATLVEARYFTVSIGESVADAEERANMLSALARQPGSNFGEISRQYTGAAPQTVRFERGSVPTDQEALAEATFGLAVGEVSRPVRVGTSFAVVHREANPAEGPTSVGAKHILIMHVDSQRVPDGVTRTREEAQALAADIARRARAGENWEELHRTNTDEPGSPTGGDLGTFERGSMVPAFEAAVWGMEVGAISDPIETPFGFHVIQRTR
;
A
#
# COMPACT_ATOMS: atom_id res chain seq x y z
N MET A 1 -70.40 -19.44 41.18
CA MET A 1 -70.47 -18.26 40.29
C MET A 1 -69.12 -18.19 39.58
N VAL A 2 -69.12 -18.50 38.29
CA VAL A 2 -67.95 -18.87 37.48
C VAL A 2 -67.09 -17.64 37.17
N LEU A 3 -65.78 -17.72 37.46
CA LEU A 3 -64.77 -16.73 37.08
C LEU A 3 -64.49 -16.84 35.58
N LEU A 4 -64.75 -15.76 34.84
CA LEU A 4 -64.49 -15.63 33.41
C LEU A 4 -63.04 -15.19 33.21
N PHE A 5 -62.15 -16.11 32.84
CA PHE A 5 -60.80 -15.78 32.37
C PHE A 5 -60.87 -15.27 30.93
N LEU A 6 -60.54 -14.00 30.72
CA LEU A 6 -60.34 -13.41 29.39
C LEU A 6 -59.00 -13.93 28.84
N ALA A 7 -59.06 -14.82 27.86
CA ALA A 7 -57.93 -15.21 27.05
C ALA A 7 -57.54 -14.04 26.13
N GLY A 8 -56.42 -13.39 26.43
CA GLY A 8 -55.79 -12.44 25.52
C GLY A 8 -55.22 -13.19 24.31
N CYS A 9 -55.76 -12.89 23.13
CA CYS A 9 -55.21 -13.35 21.86
C CYS A 9 -53.81 -12.75 21.68
N ALA A 10 -52.78 -13.60 21.72
CA ALA A 10 -51.42 -13.20 21.36
C ALA A 10 -51.37 -12.93 19.86
N GLU A 11 -51.01 -11.70 19.48
CA GLU A 11 -50.70 -11.34 18.10
C GLU A 11 -49.58 -12.24 17.55
N PRO A 12 -49.66 -12.70 16.29
CA PRO A 12 -48.59 -13.45 15.69
C PRO A 12 -47.36 -12.55 15.56
N GLN A 13 -46.28 -12.91 16.26
CA GLN A 13 -44.98 -12.27 16.09
C GLN A 13 -44.60 -12.32 14.61
N ARG A 14 -44.41 -11.15 14.01
CA ARG A 14 -43.77 -11.05 12.70
C ARG A 14 -42.42 -11.79 12.79
N PRO A 15 -42.10 -12.70 11.85
CA PRO A 15 -40.78 -13.30 11.81
C PRO A 15 -39.74 -12.17 11.77
N PRO A 16 -38.59 -12.34 12.45
CA PRO A 16 -37.52 -11.36 12.38
C PRO A 16 -37.18 -11.13 10.90
N PRO A 17 -36.87 -9.88 10.49
CA PRO A 17 -36.45 -9.61 9.13
C PRO A 17 -35.32 -10.56 8.77
N GLU A 18 -35.47 -11.28 7.65
CA GLU A 18 -34.41 -12.09 7.08
C GLU A 18 -33.15 -11.24 7.03
N ALA A 19 -32.06 -11.75 7.63
CA ALA A 19 -30.77 -11.09 7.55
C ALA A 19 -30.50 -10.75 6.07
N PRO A 20 -30.06 -9.53 5.74
CA PRO A 20 -29.80 -9.18 4.37
C PRO A 20 -28.88 -10.25 3.79
N ALA A 21 -29.27 -10.84 2.66
CA ALA A 21 -28.45 -11.78 1.94
C ALA A 21 -27.03 -11.22 1.92
N LEU A 22 -26.08 -12.00 2.45
CA LEU A 22 -24.67 -11.69 2.39
C LEU A 22 -24.42 -11.25 0.96
N HIS A 23 -24.19 -9.95 0.74
CA HIS A 23 -23.67 -9.47 -0.53
C HIS A 23 -22.47 -10.37 -0.76
N GLU A 24 -22.52 -11.19 -1.80
CA GLU A 24 -21.35 -11.90 -2.28
C GLU A 24 -20.28 -10.81 -2.37
N ARG A 25 -19.34 -10.82 -1.42
CA ARG A 25 -18.29 -9.83 -1.37
C ARG A 25 -17.67 -9.83 -2.76
N PRO A 26 -17.47 -8.68 -3.42
CA PRO A 26 -16.96 -8.66 -4.78
C PRO A 26 -15.63 -9.41 -4.76
N THR A 27 -15.69 -10.68 -5.18
CA THR A 27 -14.53 -11.54 -5.27
C THR A 27 -13.85 -11.05 -6.51
N ASP A 28 -12.68 -10.48 -6.28
CA ASP A 28 -11.91 -9.81 -7.29
C ASP A 28 -11.84 -10.67 -8.58
N SER A 29 -12.27 -10.08 -9.70
CA SER A 29 -12.24 -10.71 -11.01
C SER A 29 -10.82 -10.85 -11.56
N ALA A 30 -9.82 -10.36 -10.83
CA ALA A 30 -8.41 -10.52 -11.17
C ALA A 30 -8.06 -12.00 -11.39
N THR A 31 -7.52 -12.28 -12.58
CA THR A 31 -7.03 -13.61 -12.98
C THR A 31 -5.77 -13.99 -12.20
N LEU A 32 -4.96 -13.00 -11.81
CA LEU A 32 -3.74 -13.15 -11.01
C LEU A 32 -3.85 -12.30 -9.74
N VAL A 33 -3.54 -12.88 -8.59
CA VAL A 33 -3.49 -12.18 -7.30
C VAL A 33 -2.13 -12.37 -6.64
N GLU A 34 -1.67 -11.37 -5.90
CA GLU A 34 -0.48 -11.46 -5.07
C GLU A 34 -0.85 -11.32 -3.59
N ALA A 35 -0.12 -12.04 -2.74
CA ALA A 35 -0.22 -11.89 -1.31
C ALA A 35 1.14 -12.04 -0.65
N ARG A 36 1.25 -11.48 0.56
CA ARG A 36 2.32 -11.77 1.48
C ARG A 36 1.78 -12.59 2.64
N TYR A 37 2.55 -13.56 3.11
CA TYR A 37 2.15 -14.38 4.25
C TYR A 37 3.32 -14.71 5.16
N PHE A 38 3.02 -14.96 6.42
CA PHE A 38 3.95 -15.58 7.35
C PHE A 38 3.27 -16.74 8.06
N THR A 39 4.08 -17.65 8.58
CA THR A 39 3.60 -18.88 9.21
C THR A 39 3.96 -18.95 10.68
N VAL A 40 3.02 -19.41 11.49
CA VAL A 40 3.22 -19.84 12.86
C VAL A 40 3.28 -21.36 12.87
N SER A 41 4.44 -21.92 13.19
CA SER A 41 4.63 -23.37 13.25
C SER A 41 3.82 -23.98 14.40
N ILE A 42 3.17 -25.11 14.14
CA ILE A 42 2.53 -25.91 15.18
C ILE A 42 3.61 -26.70 15.90
N GLY A 43 3.79 -26.40 17.19
CA GLY A 43 4.66 -27.16 18.09
C GLY A 43 3.90 -28.32 18.73
N GLU A 44 3.96 -28.39 20.07
CA GLU A 44 3.32 -29.46 20.85
C GLU A 44 1.79 -29.32 20.94
N SER A 45 1.26 -28.11 20.82
CA SER A 45 -0.17 -27.80 20.91
C SER A 45 -0.65 -27.06 19.66
N VAL A 46 -1.66 -27.62 18.99
CA VAL A 46 -2.36 -26.96 17.87
C VAL A 46 -3.10 -25.72 18.37
N ALA A 47 -3.74 -25.82 19.55
CA ALA A 47 -4.52 -24.73 20.13
C ALA A 47 -3.64 -23.50 20.41
N ASP A 48 -2.46 -23.70 20.98
CA ASP A 48 -1.54 -22.61 21.33
C ASP A 48 -1.00 -21.93 20.06
N ALA A 49 -0.70 -22.73 19.03
CA ALA A 49 -0.27 -22.21 17.73
C ALA A 49 -1.39 -21.40 17.05
N GLU A 50 -2.63 -21.86 17.15
CA GLU A 50 -3.80 -21.18 16.61
C GLU A 50 -4.10 -19.88 17.36
N GLU A 51 -4.03 -19.88 18.70
CA GLU A 51 -4.20 -18.68 19.52
C GLU A 51 -3.15 -17.62 19.16
N ARG A 52 -1.89 -18.03 19.06
CA ARG A 52 -0.81 -17.16 18.63
C ARG A 52 -1.04 -16.62 17.22
N ALA A 53 -1.46 -17.45 16.27
CA ALA A 53 -1.76 -16.99 14.92
C ALA A 53 -2.94 -16.00 14.90
N ASN A 54 -3.97 -16.23 15.73
CA ASN A 54 -5.10 -15.31 15.87
C ASN A 54 -4.67 -13.96 16.44
N MET A 55 -3.79 -13.94 17.43
CA MET A 55 -3.21 -12.71 17.97
C MET A 55 -2.48 -11.93 16.88
N LEU A 56 -1.62 -12.58 16.09
CA LEU A 56 -0.86 -11.92 15.03
C LEU A 56 -1.76 -11.43 13.88
N SER A 57 -2.79 -12.20 13.50
CA SER A 57 -3.82 -11.76 12.56
C SER A 57 -4.55 -10.52 13.07
N ALA A 58 -4.92 -10.47 14.34
CA ALA A 58 -5.59 -9.31 14.94
C ALA A 58 -4.71 -8.07 14.95
N LEU A 59 -3.42 -8.20 15.31
CA LEU A 59 -2.45 -7.10 15.26
C LEU A 59 -2.27 -6.56 13.83
N ALA A 60 -2.14 -7.46 12.86
CA ALA A 60 -1.98 -7.11 11.45
C ALA A 60 -3.21 -6.45 10.83
N ARG A 61 -4.38 -6.54 11.47
CA ARG A 61 -5.63 -5.88 11.02
C ARG A 61 -5.82 -4.49 11.63
N GLN A 62 -4.97 -4.09 12.58
CA GLN A 62 -5.09 -2.77 13.19
C GLN A 62 -4.71 -1.67 12.20
N PRO A 63 -5.41 -0.52 12.20
CA PRO A 63 -5.03 0.63 11.39
C PRO A 63 -3.58 1.07 11.68
N GLY A 64 -2.78 1.29 10.64
CA GLY A 64 -1.38 1.71 10.77
C GLY A 64 -0.40 0.59 11.17
N SER A 65 -0.84 -0.66 11.26
CA SER A 65 0.04 -1.80 11.50
C SER A 65 0.97 -2.07 10.32
N ASN A 66 2.18 -2.57 10.59
CA ASN A 66 3.17 -2.94 9.58
C ASN A 66 3.30 -4.48 9.51
N PHE A 67 2.70 -5.09 8.49
CA PHE A 67 2.67 -6.54 8.32
C PHE A 67 4.07 -7.17 8.28
N GLY A 68 5.02 -6.50 7.63
CA GLY A 68 6.41 -6.97 7.51
C GLY A 68 7.17 -6.92 8.83
N GLU A 69 6.94 -5.89 9.65
CA GLU A 69 7.53 -5.78 10.99
C GLU A 69 6.96 -6.82 11.94
N ILE A 70 5.63 -7.00 11.95
CA ILE A 70 4.96 -8.04 12.75
C ILE A 70 5.53 -9.42 12.41
N SER A 71 5.64 -9.74 11.11
CA SER A 71 6.25 -11.01 10.69
C SER A 71 7.65 -11.17 11.27
N ARG A 72 8.55 -10.18 11.10
CA ARG A 72 9.93 -10.28 11.57
C ARG A 72 10.02 -10.39 13.09
N GLN A 73 9.28 -9.55 13.80
CA GLN A 73 9.31 -9.49 15.26
C GLN A 73 8.79 -10.79 15.88
N TYR A 74 7.67 -11.33 15.36
CA TYR A 74 7.00 -12.43 16.02
C TYR A 74 7.33 -13.80 15.44
N THR A 75 7.75 -13.89 14.17
CA THR A 75 8.14 -15.19 13.55
C THR A 75 9.65 -15.34 13.36
N GLY A 76 10.41 -14.25 13.48
CA GLY A 76 11.85 -14.24 13.19
C GLY A 76 12.19 -14.16 11.70
N ALA A 77 11.18 -14.10 10.81
CA ALA A 77 11.37 -14.08 9.37
C ALA A 77 10.57 -12.95 8.69
N ALA A 78 11.08 -12.47 7.56
CA ALA A 78 10.30 -11.62 6.66
C ALA A 78 9.13 -12.43 6.05
N PRO A 79 7.99 -11.79 5.76
CA PRO A 79 6.88 -12.49 5.15
C PRO A 79 7.25 -12.90 3.72
N GLN A 80 6.77 -14.05 3.30
CA GLN A 80 6.98 -14.60 1.96
C GLN A 80 5.95 -14.00 1.01
N THR A 81 6.33 -13.78 -0.24
CA THR A 81 5.41 -13.33 -1.31
C THR A 81 4.99 -14.53 -2.16
N VAL A 82 3.72 -14.62 -2.48
CA VAL A 82 3.14 -15.65 -3.34
C VAL A 82 2.18 -15.05 -4.36
N ARG A 83 2.07 -15.70 -5.51
CA ARG A 83 1.15 -15.31 -6.58
C ARG A 83 0.28 -16.50 -6.95
N PHE A 84 -1.01 -16.24 -7.13
CA PHE A 84 -1.97 -17.24 -7.51
C PHE A 84 -2.71 -16.81 -8.77
N GLU A 85 -2.71 -17.67 -9.77
CA GLU A 85 -3.53 -17.53 -10.95
C GLU A 85 -4.76 -18.42 -10.81
N ARG A 86 -5.95 -17.85 -11.10
CA ARG A 86 -7.21 -18.58 -10.98
C ARG A 86 -7.22 -19.72 -12.00
N GLY A 87 -7.33 -20.96 -11.51
CA GLY A 87 -7.28 -22.17 -12.34
C GLY A 87 -5.89 -22.83 -12.46
N SER A 88 -4.85 -22.20 -11.94
CA SER A 88 -3.46 -22.71 -11.94
C SER A 88 -2.83 -22.64 -10.55
N VAL A 89 -3.56 -23.11 -9.53
CA VAL A 89 -3.09 -23.12 -8.13
C VAL A 89 -2.36 -24.43 -7.82
N PRO A 90 -1.13 -24.38 -7.26
CA PRO A 90 -0.46 -25.58 -6.77
C PRO A 90 -1.25 -26.27 -5.64
N THR A 91 -1.39 -27.59 -5.69
CA THR A 91 -2.18 -28.38 -4.74
C THR A 91 -1.74 -28.19 -3.28
N ASP A 92 -0.44 -28.00 -3.05
CA ASP A 92 0.14 -27.75 -1.73
C ASP A 92 -0.13 -26.33 -1.18
N GLN A 93 -0.71 -25.44 -2.01
CA GLN A 93 -0.99 -24.05 -1.68
C GLN A 93 -2.47 -23.68 -1.80
N GLU A 94 -3.37 -24.65 -1.99
CA GLU A 94 -4.81 -24.41 -2.17
C GLU A 94 -5.41 -23.57 -1.03
N ALA A 95 -5.08 -23.87 0.22
CA ALA A 95 -5.58 -23.13 1.38
C ALA A 95 -5.11 -21.66 1.40
N LEU A 96 -3.86 -21.40 0.99
CA LEU A 96 -3.33 -20.03 0.87
C LEU A 96 -4.03 -19.28 -0.28
N ALA A 97 -4.24 -19.95 -1.40
CA ALA A 97 -4.88 -19.37 -2.57
C ALA A 97 -6.34 -19.03 -2.29
N GLU A 98 -7.10 -19.95 -1.70
CA GLU A 98 -8.50 -19.74 -1.30
C GLU A 98 -8.63 -18.53 -0.37
N ALA A 99 -7.78 -18.47 0.66
CA ALA A 99 -7.75 -17.34 1.57
C ALA A 99 -7.42 -16.03 0.84
N THR A 100 -6.46 -16.06 -0.09
CA THR A 100 -6.07 -14.88 -0.87
C THR A 100 -7.20 -14.38 -1.78
N PHE A 101 -7.86 -15.27 -2.52
CA PHE A 101 -8.96 -14.91 -3.40
C PHE A 101 -10.18 -14.36 -2.64
N GLY A 102 -10.33 -14.74 -1.37
CA GLY A 102 -11.40 -14.25 -0.48
C GLY A 102 -11.12 -12.91 0.19
N LEU A 103 -9.98 -12.27 -0.03
CA LEU A 103 -9.62 -10.97 0.55
C LEU A 103 -9.81 -9.83 -0.45
N ALA A 104 -10.14 -8.64 0.03
CA ALA A 104 -9.92 -7.41 -0.73
C ALA A 104 -8.44 -6.98 -0.64
N VAL A 105 -7.97 -6.18 -1.61
CA VAL A 105 -6.60 -5.64 -1.58
C VAL A 105 -6.40 -4.83 -0.29
N GLY A 106 -5.30 -5.10 0.41
CA GLY A 106 -4.99 -4.51 1.72
C GLY A 106 -5.64 -5.21 2.91
N GLU A 107 -6.48 -6.23 2.71
CA GLU A 107 -7.04 -7.01 3.82
C GLU A 107 -6.09 -8.11 4.30
N VAL A 108 -6.19 -8.43 5.58
CA VAL A 108 -5.49 -9.54 6.22
C VAL A 108 -6.47 -10.65 6.58
N SER A 109 -6.10 -11.91 6.33
CA SER A 109 -6.91 -13.09 6.63
C SER A 109 -6.99 -13.39 8.12
N ARG A 110 -7.95 -14.23 8.51
CA ARG A 110 -7.83 -15.02 9.75
C ARG A 110 -6.73 -16.08 9.55
N PRO A 111 -6.22 -16.72 10.62
CA PRO A 111 -5.28 -17.83 10.47
C PRO A 111 -5.84 -18.94 9.58
N VAL A 112 -5.04 -19.40 8.64
CA VAL A 112 -5.37 -20.47 7.69
C VAL A 112 -4.45 -21.64 7.95
N ARG A 113 -4.99 -22.84 8.12
CA ARG A 113 -4.15 -24.01 8.38
C ARG A 113 -3.46 -24.47 7.10
N VAL A 114 -2.14 -24.58 7.14
CA VAL A 114 -1.28 -25.00 6.02
C VAL A 114 -0.30 -26.06 6.52
N GLY A 115 -0.57 -27.32 6.22
CA GLY A 115 0.22 -28.45 6.72
C GLY A 115 0.37 -28.44 8.24
N THR A 116 1.60 -28.26 8.73
CA THR A 116 1.97 -28.20 10.15
C THR A 116 2.07 -26.78 10.70
N SER A 117 1.44 -25.80 10.05
CA SER A 117 1.52 -24.39 10.43
C SER A 117 0.18 -23.68 10.25
N PHE A 118 0.05 -22.49 10.84
CA PHE A 118 -0.98 -21.52 10.51
C PHE A 118 -0.37 -20.36 9.73
N ALA A 119 -0.93 -20.04 8.57
CA ALA A 119 -0.57 -18.87 7.79
C ALA A 119 -1.50 -17.70 8.10
N VAL A 120 -0.94 -16.49 8.17
CA VAL A 120 -1.69 -15.24 8.09
C VAL A 120 -1.34 -14.59 6.77
N VAL A 121 -2.34 -14.25 5.98
CA VAL A 121 -2.20 -13.75 4.60
C VAL A 121 -2.61 -12.29 4.54
N HIS A 122 -1.79 -11.44 3.93
CA HIS A 122 -2.12 -10.07 3.57
C HIS A 122 -2.22 -9.99 2.05
N ARG A 123 -3.39 -9.59 1.54
CA ARG A 123 -3.58 -9.45 0.10
C ARG A 123 -2.93 -8.17 -0.38
N GLU A 124 -1.98 -8.30 -1.30
CA GLU A 124 -1.32 -7.15 -1.92
C GLU A 124 -2.06 -6.75 -3.20
N ALA A 125 -1.75 -5.55 -3.69
CA ALA A 125 -2.19 -5.14 -5.02
C ALA A 125 -1.59 -6.08 -6.08
N ASN A 126 -2.32 -6.29 -7.17
CA ASN A 126 -1.84 -7.15 -8.26
C ASN A 126 -0.55 -6.55 -8.86
N PRO A 127 0.60 -7.25 -8.83
CA PRO A 127 1.87 -6.77 -9.40
C PRO A 127 1.79 -6.54 -10.92
N ALA A 128 0.88 -7.20 -11.63
CA ALA A 128 0.63 -6.94 -13.06
C ALA A 128 -0.02 -5.56 -13.29
N GLU A 129 -0.60 -4.96 -12.25
CA GLU A 129 -1.15 -3.60 -12.26
C GLU A 129 -0.16 -2.58 -11.63
N GLY A 130 0.93 -3.07 -11.01
CA GLY A 130 1.91 -2.27 -10.28
C GLY A 130 1.37 -1.77 -8.93
N PRO A 131 2.16 -0.98 -8.16
CA PRO A 131 1.60 -0.27 -7.01
C PRO A 131 0.40 0.56 -7.49
N THR A 132 -0.70 0.64 -6.71
CA THR A 132 -1.85 1.48 -7.08
C THR A 132 -1.56 2.95 -6.82
N SER A 133 -0.62 3.24 -5.91
CA SER A 133 -0.11 4.57 -5.66
C SER A 133 1.37 4.55 -5.23
N VAL A 134 2.09 5.62 -5.52
CA VAL A 134 3.47 5.87 -5.08
C VAL A 134 3.52 7.17 -4.28
N GLY A 135 4.62 7.42 -3.59
CA GLY A 135 4.85 8.71 -2.98
C GLY A 135 6.23 9.23 -3.31
N ALA A 136 6.31 10.55 -3.43
CA ALA A 136 7.55 11.22 -3.76
C ALA A 136 7.63 12.59 -3.11
N LYS A 137 8.87 12.99 -2.84
CA LYS A 137 9.26 14.38 -2.62
C LYS A 137 10.02 14.87 -3.85
N HIS A 138 9.97 16.16 -4.14
CA HIS A 138 10.75 16.71 -5.25
C HIS A 138 11.40 18.06 -4.91
N ILE A 139 12.42 18.44 -5.68
CA ILE A 139 12.99 19.78 -5.73
C ILE A 139 12.88 20.23 -7.19
N LEU A 140 12.15 21.32 -7.44
CA LEU A 140 11.91 21.85 -8.78
C LEU A 140 12.85 23.01 -9.08
N ILE A 141 13.63 22.87 -10.14
CA ILE A 141 14.54 23.89 -10.67
C ILE A 141 14.00 24.38 -12.01
N MET A 142 13.46 25.60 -12.04
CA MET A 142 12.89 26.21 -13.24
C MET A 142 13.97 26.87 -14.11
N HIS A 143 13.68 27.09 -15.39
CA HIS A 143 14.47 27.93 -16.29
C HIS A 143 13.55 28.90 -17.04
N VAL A 144 14.13 29.82 -17.82
CA VAL A 144 13.38 30.84 -18.57
C VAL A 144 12.30 30.29 -19.51
N ASP A 145 12.40 29.04 -19.96
CA ASP A 145 11.41 28.40 -20.84
C ASP A 145 10.42 27.49 -20.10
N SER A 146 10.52 27.39 -18.77
CA SER A 146 9.58 26.62 -17.96
C SER A 146 8.20 27.28 -17.93
N GLN A 147 7.15 26.49 -17.70
CA GLN A 147 5.81 27.01 -17.48
C GLN A 147 5.68 27.60 -16.07
N ARG A 148 4.92 28.70 -15.95
CA ARG A 148 4.61 29.35 -14.66
C ARG A 148 5.85 29.81 -13.88
N VAL A 149 6.88 30.22 -14.59
CA VAL A 149 8.12 30.76 -14.03
C VAL A 149 7.83 32.00 -13.16
N PRO A 150 8.27 32.01 -11.89
CA PRO A 150 8.22 33.19 -11.04
C PRO A 150 9.12 34.32 -11.54
N ASP A 151 8.75 35.55 -11.22
CA ASP A 151 9.60 36.71 -11.45
C ASP A 151 10.95 36.52 -10.72
N GLY A 152 12.06 36.56 -11.46
CA GLY A 152 13.41 36.45 -10.92
C GLY A 152 14.20 35.22 -11.37
N VAL A 153 13.56 34.21 -11.98
CA VAL A 153 14.27 33.11 -12.64
C VAL A 153 14.78 33.58 -14.00
N THR A 154 16.09 33.75 -14.12
CA THR A 154 16.76 34.18 -15.36
C THR A 154 17.69 33.13 -15.96
N ARG A 155 17.81 31.98 -15.30
CA ARG A 155 18.76 30.92 -15.65
C ARG A 155 18.34 30.18 -16.92
N THR A 156 19.32 29.74 -17.71
CA THR A 156 19.09 28.94 -18.90
C THR A 156 18.69 27.51 -18.55
N ARG A 157 18.19 26.77 -19.54
CA ARG A 157 17.88 25.35 -19.41
C ARG A 157 19.11 24.54 -18.98
N GLU A 158 20.28 24.83 -19.55
CA GLU A 158 21.54 24.15 -19.22
C GLU A 158 21.99 24.45 -17.78
N GLU A 159 21.84 25.71 -17.34
CA GLU A 159 22.15 26.11 -15.96
C GLU A 159 21.23 25.42 -14.95
N ALA A 160 19.92 25.36 -15.25
CA ALA A 160 18.95 24.64 -14.42
C ALA A 160 19.27 23.13 -14.35
N GLN A 161 19.62 22.50 -15.48
CA GLN A 161 20.00 21.09 -15.52
C GLN A 161 21.26 20.83 -14.68
N ALA A 162 22.28 21.69 -14.79
CA ALA A 162 23.52 21.55 -14.02
C ALA A 162 23.27 21.70 -12.51
N LEU A 163 22.43 22.66 -12.11
CA LEU A 163 22.04 22.86 -10.71
C LEU A 163 21.27 21.65 -10.18
N ALA A 164 20.29 21.15 -10.93
CA ALA A 164 19.54 19.94 -10.56
C ALA A 164 20.47 18.72 -10.42
N ALA A 165 21.46 18.57 -11.31
CA ALA A 165 22.43 17.48 -11.25
C ALA A 165 23.31 17.57 -9.98
N ASP A 166 23.75 18.77 -9.61
CA ASP A 166 24.51 18.99 -8.38
C ASP A 166 23.68 18.65 -7.13
N ILE A 167 22.42 19.09 -7.09
CA ILE A 167 21.50 18.78 -5.99
C ILE A 167 21.27 17.28 -5.88
N ALA A 168 21.01 16.58 -6.99
CA ALA A 168 20.86 15.12 -6.99
C ALA A 168 22.10 14.41 -6.45
N ARG A 169 23.30 14.86 -6.84
CA ARG A 169 24.57 14.34 -6.34
C ARG A 169 24.73 14.56 -4.83
N ARG A 170 24.42 15.76 -4.34
CA ARG A 170 24.48 16.13 -2.91
C ARG A 170 23.48 15.34 -2.06
N ALA A 171 22.24 15.21 -2.55
CA ALA A 171 21.21 14.40 -1.92
C ALA A 171 21.64 12.92 -1.81
N ARG A 172 22.21 12.35 -2.87
CA ARG A 172 22.76 10.98 -2.85
C ARG A 172 23.96 10.82 -1.91
N ALA A 173 24.72 11.89 -1.71
CA ALA A 173 25.82 11.92 -0.73
C ALA A 173 25.33 12.04 0.73
N GLY A 174 24.01 12.11 0.96
CA GLY A 174 23.41 12.16 2.29
C GLY A 174 23.24 13.57 2.86
N GLU A 175 23.38 14.62 2.05
CA GLU A 175 23.01 15.96 2.49
C GLU A 175 21.50 16.05 2.79
N ASN A 176 21.14 16.88 3.77
CA ASN A 176 19.77 16.98 4.25
C ASN A 176 18.81 17.46 3.14
N TRP A 177 17.84 16.61 2.79
CA TRP A 177 16.87 16.87 1.73
C TRP A 177 16.02 18.12 1.97
N GLU A 178 15.56 18.33 3.20
CA GLU A 178 14.71 19.49 3.56
C GLU A 178 15.47 20.80 3.35
N GLU A 179 16.77 20.83 3.70
CA GLU A 179 17.62 21.99 3.48
C GLU A 179 17.92 22.22 1.99
N LEU A 180 18.20 21.14 1.24
CA LEU A 180 18.36 21.21 -0.22
C LEU A 180 17.09 21.74 -0.88
N HIS A 181 15.91 21.24 -0.49
CA HIS A 181 14.63 21.71 -1.01
C HIS A 181 14.42 23.19 -0.70
N ARG A 182 14.52 23.58 0.58
CA ARG A 182 14.30 24.94 1.05
C ARG A 182 15.18 25.97 0.35
N THR A 183 16.42 25.60 0.03
CA THR A 183 17.39 26.53 -0.57
C THR A 183 17.36 26.59 -2.09
N ASN A 184 16.82 25.56 -2.77
CA ASN A 184 16.94 25.45 -4.23
C ASN A 184 15.61 25.39 -4.98
N THR A 185 14.49 25.04 -4.34
CA THR A 185 13.21 24.92 -5.06
C THR A 185 12.71 26.28 -5.55
N ASP A 186 12.27 26.32 -6.81
CA ASP A 186 11.58 27.47 -7.39
C ASP A 186 10.05 27.30 -7.37
N GLU A 187 9.54 26.17 -6.87
CA GLU A 187 8.11 25.91 -6.81
C GLU A 187 7.41 26.87 -5.81
N PRO A 188 6.51 27.75 -6.27
CA PRO A 188 5.84 28.70 -5.39
C PRO A 188 4.90 27.98 -4.43
N GLY A 189 5.08 28.22 -3.13
CA GLY A 189 4.21 27.63 -2.10
C GLY A 189 4.41 26.12 -1.92
N SER A 190 5.55 25.57 -2.37
CA SER A 190 5.91 24.17 -2.16
C SER A 190 5.84 23.81 -0.67
N PRO A 191 5.23 22.66 -0.31
CA PRO A 191 5.26 22.18 1.07
C PRO A 191 6.70 21.96 1.54
N THR A 192 6.94 22.02 2.84
CA THR A 192 8.26 21.76 3.44
C THR A 192 8.81 20.41 2.95
N GLY A 193 10.00 20.44 2.34
CA GLY A 193 10.66 19.24 1.80
C GLY A 193 10.12 18.77 0.44
N GLY A 194 9.18 19.50 -0.14
CA GLY A 194 8.63 19.22 -1.47
C GLY A 194 7.79 17.96 -1.51
N ASP A 195 7.13 17.63 -0.40
CA ASP A 195 6.31 16.42 -0.28
C ASP A 195 5.01 16.52 -1.06
N LEU A 196 4.89 15.67 -2.08
CA LEU A 196 3.70 15.55 -2.92
C LEU A 196 2.71 14.52 -2.35
N GLY A 197 3.05 13.89 -1.23
CA GLY A 197 2.27 12.84 -0.61
C GLY A 197 2.15 11.63 -1.54
N THR A 198 0.92 11.32 -1.89
CA THR A 198 0.47 9.98 -2.27
C THR A 198 -0.34 10.10 -3.54
N PHE A 199 0.14 9.56 -4.66
CA PHE A 199 -0.54 9.72 -5.95
C PHE A 199 -0.60 8.42 -6.76
N GLU A 200 -1.68 8.30 -7.54
CA GLU A 200 -1.95 7.18 -8.45
C GLU A 200 -1.42 7.48 -9.86
N ARG A 201 -1.41 6.47 -10.74
CA ARG A 201 -1.06 6.66 -12.15
C ARG A 201 -1.98 7.68 -12.84
N GLY A 202 -1.43 8.47 -13.74
CA GLY A 202 -2.12 9.56 -14.42
C GLY A 202 -2.26 10.84 -13.60
N SER A 203 -1.82 10.87 -12.33
CA SER A 203 -1.93 12.05 -11.47
C SER A 203 -0.83 13.07 -11.71
N MET A 204 0.30 12.66 -12.30
CA MET A 204 1.48 13.50 -12.54
C MET A 204 1.80 13.59 -14.03
N VAL A 205 2.63 14.57 -14.42
CA VAL A 205 3.11 14.67 -15.81
C VAL A 205 3.91 13.42 -16.22
N PRO A 206 3.81 12.95 -17.47
CA PRO A 206 4.31 11.63 -17.87
C PRO A 206 5.79 11.36 -17.53
N ALA A 207 6.67 12.34 -17.70
CA ALA A 207 8.10 12.19 -17.41
C ALA A 207 8.38 12.03 -15.91
N PHE A 208 7.73 12.84 -15.07
CA PHE A 208 7.83 12.75 -13.61
C PHE A 208 7.29 11.41 -13.11
N GLU A 209 6.13 11.03 -13.62
CA GLU A 209 5.48 9.77 -13.30
C GLU A 209 6.40 8.58 -13.62
N ALA A 210 6.85 8.47 -14.88
CA ALA A 210 7.70 7.36 -15.33
C ALA A 210 8.97 7.20 -14.46
N ALA A 211 9.57 8.32 -14.04
CA ALA A 211 10.72 8.29 -13.14
C ALA A 211 10.38 7.68 -11.78
N VAL A 212 9.33 8.16 -11.09
CA VAL A 212 8.97 7.67 -9.74
C VAL A 212 8.61 6.19 -9.76
N TRP A 213 7.83 5.75 -10.73
CA TRP A 213 7.44 4.35 -10.84
C TRP A 213 8.61 3.40 -11.15
N GLY A 214 9.67 3.90 -11.77
CA GLY A 214 10.89 3.14 -12.07
C GLY A 214 11.92 3.12 -10.94
N MET A 215 11.73 3.91 -9.88
CA MET A 215 12.68 4.05 -8.79
C MET A 215 12.39 3.11 -7.62
N GLU A 216 13.40 2.68 -6.88
CA GLU A 216 13.22 2.02 -5.58
C GLU A 216 12.84 3.04 -4.48
N VAL A 217 12.17 2.58 -3.43
CA VAL A 217 11.85 3.44 -2.28
C VAL A 217 13.13 3.94 -1.62
N GLY A 218 13.21 5.24 -1.38
CA GLY A 218 14.38 5.94 -0.85
C GLY A 218 15.38 6.40 -1.93
N ALA A 219 15.25 5.94 -3.18
CA ALA A 219 16.15 6.32 -4.26
C ALA A 219 15.97 7.80 -4.65
N ILE A 220 17.07 8.41 -5.13
CA ILE A 220 17.10 9.77 -5.68
C ILE A 220 17.30 9.72 -7.19
N SER A 221 16.42 10.37 -7.95
CA SER A 221 16.45 10.39 -9.41
C SER A 221 17.63 11.22 -9.94
N ASP A 222 17.99 10.99 -11.20
CA ASP A 222 18.70 12.01 -11.99
C ASP A 222 17.73 13.18 -12.29
N PRO A 223 18.22 14.33 -12.78
CA PRO A 223 17.34 15.44 -13.17
C PRO A 223 16.33 15.01 -14.23
N ILE A 224 15.04 15.09 -13.88
CA ILE A 224 13.94 14.76 -14.78
C ILE A 224 13.34 16.05 -15.32
N GLU A 225 13.43 16.24 -16.63
CA GLU A 225 12.84 17.39 -17.29
C GLU A 225 11.33 17.21 -17.49
N THR A 226 10.56 18.24 -17.16
CA THR A 226 9.15 18.37 -17.47
C THR A 226 8.87 19.77 -18.03
N PRO A 227 7.63 20.08 -18.46
CA PRO A 227 7.28 21.44 -18.87
C PRO A 227 7.47 22.50 -17.77
N PHE A 228 7.62 22.11 -16.50
CA PHE A 228 7.84 23.01 -15.38
C PHE A 228 9.33 23.23 -15.06
N GLY A 229 10.25 22.56 -15.75
CA GLY A 229 11.69 22.61 -15.47
C GLY A 229 12.25 21.24 -15.06
N PHE A 230 13.37 21.24 -14.32
CA PHE A 230 14.03 20.02 -13.88
C PHE A 230 13.61 19.65 -12.46
N HIS A 231 13.23 18.39 -12.28
CA HIS A 231 12.89 17.82 -10.99
C HIS A 231 14.00 16.89 -10.52
N VAL A 232 14.44 17.07 -9.28
CA VAL A 232 15.15 16.04 -8.51
C VAL A 232 14.13 15.36 -7.62
N ILE A 233 13.99 14.04 -7.73
CA ILE A 233 12.90 13.31 -7.11
C ILE A 233 13.46 12.32 -6.09
N GLN A 234 12.82 12.23 -4.92
CA GLN A 234 13.04 11.15 -3.96
C GLN A 234 11.77 10.32 -3.86
N ARG A 235 11.87 9.01 -4.12
CA ARG A 235 10.73 8.10 -3.87
C ARG A 235 10.61 7.85 -2.38
N THR A 236 9.44 8.09 -1.79
CA THR A 236 9.18 7.89 -0.35
C THR A 236 8.43 6.60 -0.04
N ARG A 237 7.69 6.04 -1.01
CA ARG A 237 6.96 4.76 -0.92
C ARG A 237 6.68 4.20 -2.31
#